data_AF-A0A3C1N821-F1
#
_entry.id   AF-A0A3C1N821-F1
#
_cell.length_a   1.000
_cell.length_b   1.000
_cell.length_c   1.000
_cell.angle_alpha   90.00
_cell.angle_beta   90.00
_cell.angle_gamma   90.00
#
_symmetry.space_group_name_H-M   'P 1'
#
loop_
_entity.id
_entity.type
_entity.pdbx_description
1 polymer ?
#
loop_
_entity_poly.entity_id
_entity_poly.type
_entity_poly.pdbx_seq_one_letter_code
_entity_poly.pdbx_strand_id
1 'polypeptide(L)'
;MLELNQHQQILLQQIGVQQIGALLRLPRSGLARRLGPAILNMLDRLTGVEPDPQITFIPPHRFEKTLECLPARTQVEQLMPWAKILVQALVSQLLHTCKYVNQIDWLLHHADQPSTPITLRLTDERYGEKSLLGLTRLAFDAINLTDAVEKITLSAMPLRHIGEQNTCLFSATDMDTWPMLLDRLRHRLGDQQVLGLRTHAEYRPEHAWSFCEPGETDQKNQCAPRPLWLFLKPRILDVIDGNPYFHGPLEVAKEYERIVSGWWDTFPVRRDYYHARNNHHIDLWIFRELNTGHWFAHGIF
;
A
#
# COMPACT_ATOMS: atom_id res chain seq x y z
N MET A 1 41.63 14.19 -0.40
CA MET A 1 42.37 15.17 -1.25
C MET A 1 41.68 16.51 -1.03
N LEU A 2 42.40 17.64 -0.86
CA LEU A 2 41.73 18.95 -0.72
C LEU A 2 40.97 19.27 -2.01
N GLU A 3 39.64 19.32 -1.94
CA GLU A 3 38.80 19.67 -3.09
C GLU A 3 38.79 21.19 -3.26
N LEU A 4 39.76 21.70 -4.00
CA LEU A 4 39.89 23.12 -4.34
C LEU A 4 39.28 23.39 -5.71
N ASN A 5 38.40 24.39 -5.80
CA ASN A 5 37.92 24.86 -7.10
C ASN A 5 39.02 25.63 -7.86
N GLN A 6 38.81 25.83 -9.16
CA GLN A 6 39.82 26.41 -10.05
C GLN A 6 40.26 27.83 -9.63
N HIS A 7 39.35 28.64 -9.10
CA HIS A 7 39.65 29.98 -8.60
C HIS A 7 40.52 29.94 -7.33
N GLN A 8 40.23 29.03 -6.40
CA GLN A 8 41.03 28.84 -5.17
C GLN A 8 42.46 28.36 -5.50
N GLN A 9 42.60 27.47 -6.49
CA GLN A 9 43.91 27.00 -6.94
C GLN A 9 44.77 28.13 -7.52
N ILE A 10 44.19 28.96 -8.39
CA ILE A 10 44.89 30.12 -8.98
C ILE A 10 45.29 31.11 -7.89
N LEU A 11 44.40 31.41 -6.94
CA LEU A 11 44.70 32.34 -5.86
C LEU A 11 45.87 31.84 -4.99
N LEU A 12 45.87 30.55 -4.65
CA LEU A 12 46.93 29.92 -3.86
C LEU A 12 48.28 29.96 -4.59
N GLN A 13 48.29 29.73 -5.90
CA GLN A 13 49.50 29.87 -6.73
C GLN A 13 50.01 31.32 -6.76
N GLN A 14 49.12 32.31 -6.89
CA GLN A 14 49.49 33.73 -6.90
C GLN A 14 50.11 34.21 -5.58
N ILE A 15 49.72 33.63 -4.45
CA ILE A 15 50.30 33.92 -3.13
C ILE A 15 51.47 32.99 -2.77
N GLY A 16 51.93 32.15 -3.70
CA GLY A 16 53.11 31.29 -3.54
C GLY A 16 52.90 30.03 -2.69
N VAL A 17 51.65 29.61 -2.44
CA VAL A 17 51.34 28.42 -1.64
C VAL A 17 51.25 27.20 -2.55
N GLN A 18 52.25 26.32 -2.47
CA GLN A 18 52.32 25.10 -3.28
C GLN A 18 52.19 23.80 -2.45
N GLN A 19 52.31 23.90 -1.13
CA GLN A 19 52.27 22.75 -0.22
C GLN A 19 51.32 23.00 0.93
N ILE A 20 50.71 21.93 1.45
CA ILE A 20 49.77 22.02 2.58
C ILE A 20 50.42 22.61 3.84
N GLY A 21 51.71 22.36 4.06
CA GLY A 21 52.45 22.96 5.18
C GLY A 21 52.56 24.49 5.09
N ALA A 22 52.65 25.05 3.87
CA ALA A 22 52.62 26.50 3.68
C ALA A 22 51.21 27.05 3.91
N LEU A 23 50.18 26.31 3.49
CA LEU A 23 48.78 26.66 3.73
C LEU A 23 48.44 26.69 5.24
N LEU A 24 48.92 25.72 6.01
CA LEU A 24 48.70 25.62 7.47
C LEU A 24 49.39 26.74 8.27
N ARG A 25 50.43 27.39 7.71
CA ARG A 25 51.14 28.50 8.36
C ARG A 25 50.47 29.86 8.15
N LEU A 26 49.50 29.95 7.23
CA LEU A 26 48.83 31.22 6.93
C LEU A 26 47.81 31.61 8.01
N PRO A 27 47.54 32.91 8.21
CA PRO A 27 46.54 33.37 9.17
C PRO A 27 45.15 32.84 8.79
N ARG A 28 44.50 32.13 9.73
CA ARG A 28 43.19 31.49 9.52
C ARG A 28 42.11 32.50 9.10
N SER A 29 42.08 33.68 9.71
CA SER A 29 41.15 34.76 9.36
C SER A 29 41.31 35.25 7.91
N GLY A 30 42.54 35.32 7.42
CA GLY A 30 42.85 35.69 6.04
C GLY A 30 42.44 34.61 5.04
N LEU A 31 42.64 33.34 5.39
CA LEU A 31 42.20 32.19 4.60
C LEU A 31 40.67 32.14 4.51
N ALA A 32 39.95 32.27 5.64
CA ALA A 32 38.48 32.30 5.66
C ALA A 32 37.93 33.39 4.73
N ARG A 33 38.51 34.58 4.77
CA ARG A 33 38.03 35.74 4.01
C ARG A 33 38.27 35.62 2.51
N ARG A 34 39.38 34.98 2.09
CA ARG A 34 39.80 34.93 0.68
C ARG A 34 39.39 33.64 -0.04
N LEU A 35 39.38 32.52 0.68
CA LEU A 35 39.17 31.18 0.14
C LEU A 35 37.85 30.55 0.64
N GLY A 36 37.22 31.16 1.64
CA GLY A 36 35.98 30.71 2.24
C GLY A 36 36.19 29.79 3.45
N PRO A 37 35.15 29.60 4.28
CA PRO A 37 35.22 28.77 5.48
C PRO A 37 35.35 27.28 5.18
N ALA A 38 34.88 26.80 4.01
CA ALA A 38 34.92 25.38 3.64
C ALA A 38 36.34 24.79 3.62
N ILE A 39 37.34 25.57 3.19
CA ILE A 39 38.75 25.13 3.19
C ILE A 39 39.29 25.01 4.61
N LEU A 40 38.88 25.89 5.53
CA LEU A 40 39.28 25.75 6.94
C LEU A 40 38.70 24.47 7.55
N ASN A 41 37.41 24.19 7.32
CA ASN A 41 36.79 22.96 7.81
C ASN A 41 37.48 21.71 7.22
N MET A 42 37.84 21.72 5.94
CA MET A 42 38.63 20.63 5.35
C MET A 42 40.02 20.49 5.98
N LEU A 43 40.70 21.61 6.28
CA LEU A 43 42.01 21.58 6.96
C LEU A 43 41.88 21.09 8.40
N ASP A 44 40.84 21.47 9.12
CA ASP A 44 40.58 21.02 10.48
C ASP A 44 40.28 19.53 10.54
N ARG A 45 39.51 19.01 9.58
CA ARG A 45 39.30 17.57 9.38
C ARG A 45 40.58 16.82 9.03
N LEU A 46 41.38 17.35 8.09
CA LEU A 46 42.65 16.75 7.67
C LEU A 46 43.71 16.71 8.78
N THR A 47 43.70 17.71 9.67
CA THR A 47 44.64 17.81 10.79
C THR A 47 44.12 17.18 12.08
N GLY A 48 42.88 16.66 12.09
CA GLY A 48 42.27 16.02 13.24
C GLY A 48 41.78 16.99 14.33
N VAL A 49 41.67 18.28 14.03
CA VAL A 49 41.06 19.29 14.92
C VAL A 49 39.54 19.11 14.96
N GLU A 50 38.92 18.76 13.84
CA GLU A 50 37.52 18.38 13.76
C GLU A 50 37.36 16.88 13.42
N PRO A 51 36.32 16.20 13.93
CA PRO A 51 35.98 14.86 13.49
C PRO A 51 35.61 14.82 12.00
N ASP A 52 36.17 13.87 11.26
CA ASP A 52 35.80 13.57 9.86
C ASP A 52 35.22 12.15 9.75
N PRO A 53 34.00 11.92 10.26
CA PRO A 53 33.37 10.61 10.18
C PRO A 53 33.17 10.23 8.71
N GLN A 54 33.74 9.10 8.31
CA GLN A 54 33.54 8.57 6.97
C GLN A 54 32.07 8.20 6.78
N ILE A 55 31.47 8.65 5.69
CA ILE A 55 30.11 8.28 5.33
C ILE A 55 30.13 6.78 5.03
N THR A 56 29.45 6.00 5.85
CA THR A 56 29.29 4.56 5.59
C THR A 56 28.46 4.41 4.32
N PHE A 57 29.02 3.74 3.31
CA PHE A 57 28.24 3.39 2.13
C PHE A 57 27.17 2.37 2.51
N ILE A 58 25.91 2.79 2.43
CA ILE A 58 24.76 1.90 2.59
C ILE A 58 24.31 1.52 1.17
N PRO A 59 24.53 0.28 0.71
CA PRO A 59 24.09 -0.12 -0.62
C PRO A 59 22.57 0.02 -0.74
N PRO A 60 22.06 0.63 -1.82
CA PRO A 60 20.63 0.80 -2.00
C PRO A 60 19.94 -0.57 -1.97
N HIS A 61 18.89 -0.68 -1.17
CA HIS A 61 18.11 -1.91 -1.04
C HIS A 61 17.17 -2.02 -2.24
N ARG A 62 17.74 -2.34 -3.41
CA ARG A 62 17.00 -2.51 -4.66
C ARG A 62 17.35 -3.82 -5.34
N PHE A 63 16.37 -4.38 -6.02
CA PHE A 63 16.60 -5.41 -7.02
C PHE A 63 16.27 -4.82 -8.39
N GLU A 64 17.16 -4.98 -9.35
CA GLU A 64 16.91 -4.66 -10.75
C GLU A 64 17.81 -5.56 -11.60
N LYS A 65 17.19 -6.34 -12.48
CA LYS A 65 17.90 -7.17 -13.45
C LYS A 65 17.15 -7.18 -14.77
N THR A 66 17.92 -7.08 -15.85
CA THR A 66 17.43 -7.12 -17.22
C THR A 66 18.03 -8.31 -17.93
N LEU A 67 17.21 -9.03 -18.71
CA LEU A 67 17.66 -10.08 -19.61
C LEU A 67 17.24 -9.78 -21.03
N GLU A 68 18.11 -10.12 -21.98
CA GLU A 68 17.81 -10.04 -23.41
C GLU A 68 17.07 -11.30 -23.88
N CYS A 69 16.03 -11.10 -24.67
CA CYS A 69 15.22 -12.12 -25.30
C CYS A 69 15.65 -12.21 -26.77
N LEU A 70 16.64 -13.07 -27.05
CA LEU A 70 17.10 -13.32 -28.43
C LEU A 70 16.64 -14.70 -28.91
N PRO A 71 15.95 -14.81 -30.07
CA PRO A 71 15.32 -13.71 -30.81
C PRO A 71 14.16 -13.07 -30.02
N ALA A 72 13.74 -11.87 -30.44
CA ALA A 72 12.65 -11.12 -29.83
C ALA A 72 11.34 -11.93 -29.81
N ARG A 73 10.51 -11.73 -28.77
CA ARG A 73 9.30 -12.52 -28.54
C ARG A 73 8.04 -11.71 -28.83
N THR A 74 7.15 -12.30 -29.61
CA THR A 74 5.88 -11.67 -30.01
C THR A 74 4.69 -12.13 -29.18
N GLN A 75 4.87 -13.10 -28.29
CA GLN A 75 3.83 -13.66 -27.42
C GLN A 75 4.28 -13.64 -25.96
N VAL A 76 3.36 -13.34 -25.04
CA VAL A 76 3.70 -13.14 -23.64
C VAL A 76 4.08 -14.44 -22.95
N GLU A 77 3.47 -15.57 -23.34
CA GLU A 77 3.77 -16.90 -22.81
C GLU A 77 5.22 -17.30 -23.05
N GLN A 78 5.81 -16.81 -24.15
CA GLN A 78 7.20 -17.05 -24.50
C GLN A 78 8.16 -16.31 -23.58
N LEU A 79 7.73 -15.31 -22.80
CA LEU A 79 8.58 -14.56 -21.87
C LEU A 79 8.75 -15.26 -20.52
N MET A 80 7.91 -16.25 -20.21
CA MET A 80 7.91 -16.94 -18.91
C MET A 80 9.25 -17.59 -18.52
N PRO A 81 10.09 -18.14 -19.43
CA PRO A 81 11.41 -18.63 -19.08
C PRO A 81 12.34 -17.53 -18.54
N TRP A 82 12.34 -16.34 -19.14
CA TRP A 82 13.12 -15.19 -18.66
C TRP A 82 12.56 -14.65 -17.35
N ALA A 83 11.24 -14.56 -17.24
CA ALA A 83 10.58 -14.18 -16.00
C ALA A 83 10.95 -15.12 -14.84
N LYS A 84 11.02 -16.43 -15.10
CA LYS A 84 11.47 -17.42 -14.11
C LYS A 84 12.89 -17.15 -13.61
N ILE A 85 13.83 -16.90 -14.51
CA ILE A 85 15.22 -16.60 -14.12
C ILE A 85 15.29 -15.33 -13.25
N LEU A 86 14.55 -14.30 -13.64
CA LEU A 86 14.52 -13.02 -12.92
C LEU A 86 13.85 -13.16 -11.54
N VAL A 87 12.72 -13.86 -11.44
CA VAL A 87 12.04 -14.15 -10.17
C VAL A 87 12.92 -14.98 -9.25
N GLN A 88 13.61 -16.00 -9.77
CA GLN A 88 14.57 -16.80 -8.99
C GLN A 88 15.69 -15.94 -8.41
N ALA A 89 16.25 -15.03 -9.22
CA ALA A 89 17.26 -14.09 -8.76
C ALA A 89 16.72 -13.14 -7.69
N LEU A 90 15.49 -12.65 -7.83
CA LEU A 90 14.83 -11.81 -6.82
C LEU A 90 14.67 -12.56 -5.51
N VAL A 91 14.02 -13.73 -5.54
CA VAL A 91 13.76 -14.56 -4.34
C VAL A 91 15.06 -14.92 -3.63
N SER A 92 16.10 -15.29 -4.38
CA SER A 92 17.43 -15.55 -3.81
C SER A 92 17.98 -14.31 -3.08
N GLN A 93 17.90 -13.12 -3.67
CA GLN A 93 18.36 -11.90 -3.01
C GLN A 93 17.54 -11.56 -1.75
N LEU A 94 16.21 -11.75 -1.79
CA LEU A 94 15.34 -11.53 -0.64
C LEU A 94 15.70 -12.45 0.53
N LEU A 95 15.91 -13.74 0.25
CA LEU A 95 16.31 -14.73 1.25
C LEU A 95 17.69 -14.41 1.84
N HIS A 96 18.69 -14.09 1.01
CA HIS A 96 20.04 -13.78 1.48
C HIS A 96 20.12 -12.49 2.30
N THR A 97 19.23 -11.53 2.04
CA THR A 97 19.23 -10.24 2.74
C THR A 97 18.22 -10.14 3.87
N CYS A 98 17.42 -11.19 4.11
CA CYS A 98 16.28 -11.17 5.04
C CYS A 98 15.35 -9.98 4.78
N LYS A 99 15.03 -9.78 3.50
CA LYS A 99 14.17 -8.69 3.01
C LYS A 99 12.93 -9.23 2.33
N TYR A 100 11.95 -8.35 2.17
CA TYR A 100 10.74 -8.61 1.44
C TYR A 100 10.38 -7.47 0.48
N VAL A 101 9.38 -7.73 -0.35
CA VAL A 101 8.82 -6.81 -1.34
C VAL A 101 7.30 -6.82 -1.22
N ASN A 102 6.69 -5.64 -1.28
CA ASN A 102 5.24 -5.46 -1.39
C ASN A 102 4.82 -5.05 -2.82
N GLN A 103 5.79 -4.85 -3.70
CA GLN A 103 5.60 -4.53 -5.10
C GLN A 103 6.79 -5.05 -5.93
N ILE A 104 6.49 -5.61 -7.10
CA ILE A 104 7.47 -5.89 -8.14
C ILE A 104 6.99 -5.28 -9.46
N ASP A 105 7.93 -4.76 -10.25
CA ASP A 105 7.64 -4.08 -11.49
C ASP A 105 8.39 -4.76 -12.64
N TRP A 106 7.63 -5.18 -13.65
CA TRP A 106 8.15 -5.64 -14.91
C TRP A 106 8.17 -4.51 -15.93
N LEU A 107 9.21 -4.48 -16.75
CA LEU A 107 9.30 -3.60 -17.90
C LEU A 107 9.66 -4.43 -19.12
N LEU A 108 8.74 -4.51 -20.08
CA LEU A 108 8.92 -5.19 -21.34
C LEU A 108 9.41 -4.17 -22.37
N HIS A 109 10.65 -4.33 -22.86
CA HIS A 109 11.25 -3.40 -23.81
C HIS A 109 11.03 -3.89 -25.23
N HIS A 110 10.51 -3.00 -26.08
CA HIS A 110 10.24 -3.25 -27.48
C HIS A 110 11.33 -2.59 -28.35
N ALA A 111 11.44 -3.00 -29.62
CA ALA A 111 12.44 -2.46 -30.54
C ALA A 111 12.15 -1.00 -30.91
N ASP A 112 10.92 -0.74 -31.36
CA ASP A 112 10.53 0.56 -31.94
C ASP A 112 9.37 1.25 -31.17
N GLN A 113 8.94 0.66 -30.05
CA GLN A 113 7.80 1.13 -29.25
C GLN A 113 8.22 1.42 -27.80
N PRO A 114 7.49 2.30 -27.08
CA PRO A 114 7.74 2.53 -25.66
C PRO A 114 7.53 1.24 -24.87
N SER A 115 8.38 1.02 -23.86
CA SER A 115 8.32 -0.18 -23.02
C SER A 115 6.96 -0.31 -22.32
N THR A 116 6.45 -1.54 -22.21
CA THR A 116 5.20 -1.83 -21.49
C THR A 116 5.49 -2.08 -20.00
N PRO A 117 5.08 -1.19 -19.08
CA PRO A 117 5.25 -1.40 -17.64
C PRO A 117 4.12 -2.27 -17.08
N ILE A 118 4.47 -3.15 -16.13
CA ILE A 118 3.52 -4.03 -15.46
C ILE A 118 3.86 -4.05 -13.98
N THR A 119 2.96 -3.52 -13.16
CA THR A 119 3.14 -3.46 -11.71
C THR A 119 2.33 -4.58 -11.04
N LEU A 120 2.98 -5.32 -10.16
CA LEU A 120 2.38 -6.34 -9.32
C LEU A 120 2.50 -5.92 -7.87
N ARG A 121 1.37 -5.63 -7.23
CA ARG A 121 1.28 -5.39 -5.79
C ARG A 121 1.06 -6.70 -5.05
N LEU A 122 1.73 -6.84 -3.91
CA LEU A 122 1.83 -8.07 -3.14
C LEU A 122 1.29 -7.81 -1.73
N THR A 123 0.35 -8.64 -1.28
CA THR A 123 -0.28 -8.48 0.05
C THR A 123 0.50 -9.19 1.17
N ASP A 124 1.14 -10.34 0.89
CA ASP A 124 2.04 -11.02 1.84
C ASP A 124 3.52 -10.61 1.61
N GLU A 125 4.30 -10.61 2.68
CA GLU A 125 5.74 -10.35 2.63
C GLU A 125 6.54 -11.62 2.27
N ARG A 126 5.90 -12.80 2.30
CA ARG A 126 6.56 -14.12 2.23
C ARG A 126 6.31 -14.87 0.92
N TYR A 127 6.23 -14.16 -0.20
CA TYR A 127 6.03 -14.83 -1.48
C TYR A 127 7.25 -15.66 -1.91
N GLY A 128 7.02 -16.95 -2.12
CA GLY A 128 7.99 -17.85 -2.75
C GLY A 128 7.98 -17.75 -4.28
N GLU A 129 8.99 -18.37 -4.91
CA GLU A 129 9.16 -18.40 -6.38
C GLU A 129 7.89 -18.82 -7.12
N LYS A 130 7.24 -19.90 -6.67
CA LYS A 130 6.04 -20.45 -7.33
C LYS A 130 4.89 -19.43 -7.37
N SER A 131 4.64 -18.76 -6.25
CA SER A 131 3.56 -17.77 -6.13
C SER A 131 3.82 -16.53 -6.99
N LEU A 132 5.05 -16.00 -6.96
CA LEU A 132 5.45 -14.87 -7.79
C LEU A 132 5.35 -15.18 -9.28
N LEU A 133 5.72 -16.40 -9.70
CA LEU A 133 5.56 -16.83 -11.09
C LEU A 133 4.10 -16.97 -11.49
N GLY A 134 3.24 -17.45 -10.58
CA GLY A 134 1.80 -17.52 -10.81
C GLY A 134 1.18 -16.13 -11.05
N LEU A 135 1.52 -15.15 -10.20
CA LEU A 135 1.07 -13.76 -10.35
C LEU A 135 1.64 -13.12 -11.63
N THR A 136 2.91 -13.36 -11.94
CA THR A 136 3.55 -12.85 -13.16
C THR A 136 2.85 -13.39 -14.40
N ARG A 137 2.52 -14.69 -14.44
CA ARG A 137 1.78 -15.28 -15.55
C ARG A 137 0.42 -14.63 -15.73
N LEU A 138 -0.35 -14.50 -14.63
CA LEU A 138 -1.66 -13.83 -14.68
C LEU A 138 -1.57 -12.40 -15.23
N ALA A 139 -0.49 -11.69 -14.91
CA ALA A 139 -0.27 -10.34 -15.42
C ALA A 139 0.14 -10.26 -16.86
N PHE A 140 0.92 -11.23 -17.29
CA PHE A 140 1.36 -11.34 -18.65
C PHE A 140 0.17 -11.70 -19.55
N ASP A 141 -0.67 -12.63 -19.11
CA ASP A 141 -1.87 -13.06 -19.85
C ASP A 141 -2.94 -11.94 -19.98
N ALA A 142 -2.92 -10.94 -19.09
CA ALA A 142 -3.86 -9.81 -19.12
C ALA A 142 -3.47 -8.72 -20.14
N ILE A 143 -2.30 -8.82 -20.77
CA ILE A 143 -1.72 -7.78 -21.62
C ILE A 143 -1.64 -8.25 -23.07
N ASN A 144 -1.94 -7.33 -23.99
CA ASN A 144 -1.66 -7.52 -25.41
C ASN A 144 -0.36 -6.79 -25.74
N LEU A 145 0.64 -7.54 -26.23
CA LEU A 145 1.89 -6.94 -26.69
C LEU A 145 1.63 -6.11 -27.95
N THR A 146 2.10 -4.87 -27.94
CA THR A 146 2.03 -3.98 -29.09
C THR A 146 3.12 -4.26 -30.12
N ASP A 147 4.24 -4.87 -29.70
CA ASP A 147 5.41 -5.17 -30.53
C ASP A 147 6.27 -6.28 -29.89
N ALA A 148 7.23 -6.82 -30.64
CA ALA A 148 8.15 -7.84 -30.17
C ALA A 148 9.00 -7.32 -29.00
N VAL A 149 9.13 -8.15 -27.96
CA VAL A 149 9.90 -7.84 -26.76
C VAL A 149 11.34 -8.33 -26.95
N GLU A 150 12.30 -7.40 -26.90
CA GLU A 150 13.73 -7.68 -27.01
C GLU A 150 14.40 -7.85 -25.65
N LYS A 151 13.89 -7.20 -24.61
CA LYS A 151 14.43 -7.28 -23.25
C LYS A 151 13.32 -7.26 -22.22
N ILE A 152 13.54 -7.94 -21.10
CA ILE A 152 12.64 -7.93 -19.95
C ILE A 152 13.42 -7.53 -18.71
N THR A 153 12.89 -6.56 -17.97
CA THR A 153 13.47 -6.10 -16.70
C THR A 153 12.52 -6.42 -15.56
N LEU A 154 13.06 -6.96 -14.47
CA LEU A 154 12.36 -7.07 -13.20
C LEU A 154 13.03 -6.13 -12.20
N SER A 155 12.22 -5.30 -11.56
CA SER A 155 12.66 -4.40 -10.51
C SER A 155 11.80 -4.53 -9.25
N ALA A 156 12.40 -4.28 -8.09
CA ALA A 156 11.70 -4.22 -6.82
C ALA A 156 12.40 -3.20 -5.90
N MET A 157 11.73 -2.08 -5.64
CA MET A 157 12.28 -0.95 -4.88
C MET A 157 11.23 -0.23 -4.03
N PRO A 158 11.52 0.10 -2.75
CA PRO A 158 12.64 -0.39 -1.95
C PRO A 158 12.38 -1.81 -1.42
N LEU A 159 13.45 -2.61 -1.29
CA LEU A 159 13.40 -3.86 -0.52
C LEU A 159 13.34 -3.50 0.97
N ARG A 160 12.34 -4.03 1.67
CA ARG A 160 12.07 -3.73 3.09
C ARG A 160 12.67 -4.83 3.98
N HIS A 161 13.11 -4.47 5.19
CA HIS A 161 13.61 -5.44 6.17
C HIS A 161 12.45 -6.24 6.75
N ILE A 162 12.56 -7.57 6.73
CA ILE A 162 11.69 -8.42 7.54
C ILE A 162 12.02 -8.10 9.00
N GLY A 163 11.05 -7.57 9.75
CA GLY A 163 11.17 -7.51 11.21
C GLY A 163 11.27 -8.93 11.76
N GLU A 164 11.96 -9.14 12.88
CA GLU A 164 12.08 -10.45 13.53
C GLU A 164 10.68 -11.01 13.83
N GLN A 165 10.17 -11.86 12.94
CA GLN A 165 8.92 -12.57 13.12
C GLN A 165 9.26 -14.05 13.24
N ASN A 166 8.91 -14.63 14.38
CA ASN A 166 9.03 -16.06 14.61
C ASN A 166 8.26 -16.80 13.51
N THR A 167 8.98 -17.41 12.57
CA THR A 167 8.41 -18.38 11.66
C THR A 167 7.95 -19.56 12.50
N CYS A 168 6.69 -19.94 12.35
CA CYS A 168 6.15 -21.09 13.05
C CYS A 168 6.97 -22.33 12.65
N LEU A 169 7.52 -23.06 13.62
CA LEU A 169 8.33 -24.27 13.40
C LEU A 169 7.53 -25.36 12.65
N PHE A 170 6.20 -25.31 12.77
CA PHE A 170 5.28 -26.17 12.06
C PHE A 170 4.78 -25.44 10.82
N SER A 171 5.04 -26.03 9.65
CA SER A 171 4.54 -25.56 8.36
C SER A 171 3.02 -25.43 8.44
N ALA A 172 2.52 -24.20 8.43
CA ALA A 172 1.14 -23.96 8.01
C ALA A 172 1.07 -24.48 6.57
N THR A 173 0.43 -25.63 6.43
CA THR A 173 0.24 -26.37 5.17
C THR A 173 -0.19 -25.43 4.05
N ASP A 174 0.17 -25.78 2.81
CA ASP A 174 -0.20 -25.20 1.51
C ASP A 174 -1.73 -25.01 1.32
N MET A 175 -2.39 -24.26 2.18
CA MET A 175 -3.65 -23.62 1.87
C MET A 175 -3.27 -22.36 1.11
N ASP A 176 -3.77 -22.21 -0.11
CA ASP A 176 -3.80 -20.92 -0.82
C ASP A 176 -4.23 -19.86 0.21
N THR A 177 -3.25 -19.13 0.75
CA THR A 177 -3.48 -18.22 1.85
C THR A 177 -4.36 -17.09 1.32
N TRP A 178 -5.26 -16.57 2.15
CA TRP A 178 -6.13 -15.43 1.82
C TRP A 178 -5.40 -14.29 1.06
N PRO A 179 -4.14 -13.91 1.40
CA PRO A 179 -3.37 -12.93 0.65
C PRO A 179 -3.13 -13.30 -0.82
N MET A 180 -2.83 -14.57 -1.13
CA MET A 180 -2.60 -14.98 -2.52
C MET A 180 -3.89 -14.98 -3.34
N LEU A 181 -5.02 -15.35 -2.74
CA LEU A 181 -6.33 -15.19 -3.37
C LEU A 181 -6.62 -13.72 -3.66
N LEU A 182 -6.38 -12.84 -2.68
CA LEU A 182 -6.60 -11.41 -2.82
C LEU A 182 -5.77 -10.82 -3.96
N ASP A 183 -4.49 -11.15 -4.05
CA ASP A 183 -3.61 -10.65 -5.12
C ASP A 183 -4.08 -11.13 -6.50
N ARG A 184 -4.51 -12.39 -6.63
CA ARG A 184 -5.12 -12.89 -7.87
C ARG A 184 -6.39 -12.12 -8.23
N LEU A 185 -7.25 -11.81 -7.26
CA LEU A 185 -8.47 -11.04 -7.48
C LEU A 185 -8.16 -9.61 -7.91
N ARG A 186 -7.22 -8.94 -7.24
CA ARG A 186 -6.77 -7.58 -7.60
C ARG A 186 -6.19 -7.53 -8.99
N HIS A 187 -5.36 -8.52 -9.33
CA HIS A 187 -4.74 -8.57 -10.64
C HIS A 187 -5.77 -8.81 -11.75
N ARG A 188 -6.79 -9.65 -11.49
CA ARG A 188 -7.80 -10.00 -12.48
C ARG A 188 -8.93 -8.97 -12.63
N LEU A 189 -9.36 -8.35 -11.53
CA LEU A 189 -10.49 -7.42 -11.49
C LEU A 189 -10.05 -5.95 -11.46
N GLY A 190 -8.77 -5.69 -11.16
CA GLY A 190 -8.22 -4.36 -10.91
C GLY A 190 -8.25 -3.97 -9.43
N ASP A 191 -7.25 -3.19 -9.01
CA ASP A 191 -7.07 -2.77 -7.61
C ASP A 191 -8.31 -2.07 -7.01
N GLN A 192 -9.07 -1.32 -7.82
CA GLN A 192 -10.23 -0.56 -7.36
C GLN A 192 -11.51 -1.40 -7.21
N GLN A 193 -11.54 -2.62 -7.77
CA GLN A 193 -12.71 -3.49 -7.73
C GLN A 193 -12.70 -4.45 -6.54
N VAL A 194 -11.58 -4.52 -5.82
CA VAL A 194 -11.41 -5.38 -4.65
C VAL A 194 -11.22 -4.49 -3.42
N LEU A 195 -12.28 -4.40 -2.62
CA LEU A 195 -12.35 -3.49 -1.47
C LEU A 195 -12.45 -4.28 -0.17
N GLY A 196 -11.80 -3.76 0.87
CA GLY A 196 -12.00 -4.18 2.25
C GLY A 196 -13.18 -3.45 2.89
N LEU A 197 -13.67 -4.00 4.00
CA LEU A 197 -14.67 -3.34 4.84
C LEU A 197 -14.06 -3.06 6.21
N ARG A 198 -14.22 -1.83 6.70
CA ARG A 198 -13.84 -1.41 8.05
C ARG A 198 -15.07 -0.95 8.81
N THR A 199 -15.09 -1.19 10.12
CA THR A 199 -16.10 -0.64 11.04
C THR A 199 -15.61 0.66 11.69
N HIS A 200 -16.49 1.63 11.89
CA HIS A 200 -16.21 2.85 12.65
C HIS A 200 -16.94 2.83 13.99
N ALA A 201 -16.40 3.53 14.98
CA ALA A 201 -17.06 3.76 16.27
C ALA A 201 -18.19 4.82 16.12
N GLU A 202 -19.19 4.51 15.31
CA GLU A 202 -20.32 5.37 15.01
C GLU A 202 -21.62 4.58 15.19
N TYR A 203 -22.61 5.25 15.78
CA TYR A 203 -23.88 4.61 16.11
C TYR A 203 -24.83 4.60 14.92
N ARG A 204 -24.74 5.59 14.02
CA ARG A 204 -25.52 5.66 12.77
C ARG A 204 -25.13 4.51 11.84
N PRO A 205 -26.03 3.57 11.52
CA PRO A 205 -25.69 2.38 10.73
C PRO A 205 -25.05 2.71 9.37
N GLU A 206 -25.49 3.79 8.73
CA GLU A 206 -25.01 4.26 7.43
C GLU A 206 -23.57 4.80 7.47
N HIS A 207 -23.07 5.15 8.67
CA HIS A 207 -21.75 5.72 8.90
C HIS A 207 -20.87 4.84 9.80
N ALA A 208 -21.40 3.70 10.27
CA ALA A 208 -20.71 2.74 11.14
C ALA A 208 -19.69 1.87 10.39
N TRP A 209 -19.48 2.10 9.09
CA TRP A 209 -18.55 1.35 8.27
C TRP A 209 -18.07 2.20 7.08
N SER A 210 -16.96 1.79 6.47
CA SER A 210 -16.48 2.34 5.22
C SER A 210 -15.71 1.29 4.41
N PHE A 211 -15.52 1.53 3.12
CA PHE A 211 -14.52 0.79 2.37
C PHE A 211 -13.12 1.13 2.87
N CYS A 212 -12.23 0.15 2.79
CA CYS A 212 -10.82 0.28 3.16
C CYS A 212 -9.95 -0.61 2.27
N GLU A 213 -8.64 -0.63 2.50
CA GLU A 213 -7.77 -1.58 1.83
C GLU A 213 -8.08 -3.00 2.33
N PRO A 214 -8.23 -3.99 1.44
CA PRO A 214 -8.48 -5.36 1.87
C PRO A 214 -7.32 -5.90 2.73
N GLY A 215 -7.65 -6.56 3.85
CA GLY A 215 -6.67 -7.10 4.78
C GLY A 215 -6.25 -6.13 5.90
N GLU A 216 -6.69 -4.86 5.85
CA GLU A 216 -6.55 -3.98 7.01
C GLU A 216 -7.34 -4.56 8.19
N THR A 217 -6.65 -4.76 9.31
CA THR A 217 -7.28 -5.21 10.55
C THR A 217 -7.71 -4.00 11.36
N ASP A 218 -8.93 -4.06 11.88
CA ASP A 218 -9.45 -3.07 12.81
C ASP A 218 -9.86 -3.74 14.12
N GLN A 219 -9.92 -2.95 15.19
CA GLN A 219 -10.39 -3.43 16.47
C GLN A 219 -11.88 -3.80 16.36
N LYS A 220 -12.20 -5.02 16.78
CA LYS A 220 -13.59 -5.50 16.84
C LYS A 220 -14.35 -4.70 17.89
N ASN A 221 -15.13 -3.73 17.45
CA ASN A 221 -16.09 -3.06 18.32
C ASN A 221 -17.27 -4.00 18.59
N GLN A 222 -17.58 -4.23 19.86
CA GLN A 222 -18.81 -4.91 20.24
C GLN A 222 -19.98 -3.99 19.91
N CYS A 223 -20.87 -4.44 19.03
CA CYS A 223 -22.07 -3.71 18.65
C CYS A 223 -23.31 -4.52 19.01
N ALA A 224 -24.44 -3.83 19.21
CA ALA A 224 -25.74 -4.49 19.34
C ALA A 224 -26.02 -5.36 18.09
N PRO A 225 -26.83 -6.43 18.20
CA PRO A 225 -27.15 -7.30 17.08
C PRO A 225 -27.98 -6.55 16.03
N ARG A 226 -27.30 -5.99 15.04
CA ARG A 226 -27.88 -5.26 13.90
C ARG A 226 -27.83 -6.14 12.65
N PRO A 227 -28.75 -5.96 11.68
CA PRO A 227 -28.76 -6.76 10.46
C PRO A 227 -27.51 -6.51 9.62
N LEU A 228 -27.02 -7.56 8.95
CA LEU A 228 -25.92 -7.43 7.99
C LEU A 228 -26.36 -6.70 6.71
N TRP A 229 -27.64 -6.89 6.32
CA TRP A 229 -28.18 -6.31 5.10
C TRP A 229 -29.02 -5.07 5.41
N LEU A 230 -28.46 -3.90 5.08
CA LEU A 230 -29.19 -2.63 5.09
C LEU A 230 -29.64 -2.26 3.68
N PHE A 231 -30.81 -1.64 3.58
CA PHE A 231 -31.22 -0.94 2.37
C PHE A 231 -30.36 0.32 2.19
N LEU A 232 -29.88 0.56 0.97
CA LEU A 232 -29.12 1.79 0.62
C LEU A 232 -29.83 3.08 1.05
N LYS A 233 -31.16 3.07 1.00
CA LYS A 233 -32.02 4.10 1.57
C LYS A 233 -33.14 3.42 2.35
N PRO A 234 -33.43 3.86 3.59
CA PRO A 234 -34.58 3.35 4.33
C PRO A 234 -35.86 3.46 3.50
N ARG A 235 -36.66 2.39 3.49
CA ARG A 235 -37.92 2.33 2.76
C ARG A 235 -39.05 2.77 3.68
N ILE A 236 -39.86 3.73 3.26
CA ILE A 236 -41.04 4.13 4.04
C ILE A 236 -42.01 2.94 4.15
N LEU A 237 -42.61 2.79 5.33
CA LEU A 237 -43.61 1.77 5.60
C LEU A 237 -44.98 2.42 5.74
N ASP A 238 -45.97 1.82 5.10
CA ASP A 238 -47.36 2.15 5.34
C ASP A 238 -47.77 1.70 6.74
N VAL A 239 -48.72 2.41 7.34
CA VAL A 239 -49.29 2.06 8.64
C VAL A 239 -50.76 1.77 8.44
N ILE A 240 -51.15 0.52 8.62
CA ILE A 240 -52.53 0.04 8.48
C ILE A 240 -53.01 -0.38 9.87
N ASP A 241 -54.15 0.16 10.31
CA ASP A 241 -54.72 -0.07 11.65
C ASP A 241 -53.71 0.16 12.80
N GLY A 242 -52.83 1.15 12.63
CA GLY A 242 -51.81 1.51 13.62
C GLY A 242 -50.54 0.66 13.60
N ASN A 243 -50.46 -0.37 12.74
CA ASN A 243 -49.31 -1.26 12.63
C ASN A 243 -48.51 -1.01 11.33
N PRO A 244 -47.17 -0.96 11.39
CA PRO A 244 -46.34 -0.90 10.19
C PRO A 244 -46.59 -2.12 9.29
N TYR A 245 -46.53 -1.91 7.97
CA TYR A 245 -46.84 -2.93 6.98
C TYR A 245 -45.67 -3.16 6.02
N PHE A 246 -45.24 -4.41 5.86
CA PHE A 246 -44.22 -4.82 4.89
C PHE A 246 -44.52 -6.23 4.35
N HIS A 247 -45.13 -6.29 3.16
CA HIS A 247 -45.64 -7.54 2.58
C HIS A 247 -46.51 -8.35 3.56
N GLY A 248 -47.29 -7.65 4.38
CA GLY A 248 -48.04 -8.18 5.52
C GLY A 248 -47.95 -7.25 6.74
N PRO A 249 -48.88 -7.37 7.71
CA PRO A 249 -48.75 -6.65 8.98
C PRO A 249 -47.48 -7.07 9.71
N LEU A 250 -46.83 -6.14 10.39
CA LEU A 250 -45.63 -6.39 11.17
C LEU A 250 -45.94 -6.56 12.65
N GLU A 251 -45.46 -7.66 13.23
CA GLU A 251 -45.36 -7.85 14.67
C GLU A 251 -44.09 -7.14 15.16
N VAL A 252 -44.26 -5.98 15.78
CA VAL A 252 -43.16 -5.13 16.27
C VAL A 252 -42.81 -5.50 17.72
N ALA A 253 -41.53 -5.71 17.99
CA ALA A 253 -41.03 -5.97 19.34
C ALA A 253 -41.26 -4.76 20.26
N LYS A 254 -41.37 -5.02 21.57
CA LYS A 254 -41.57 -3.96 22.58
C LYS A 254 -40.31 -3.18 22.89
N GLU A 255 -39.16 -3.84 22.82
CA GLU A 255 -37.86 -3.24 23.07
C GLU A 255 -37.40 -2.46 21.84
N TYR A 256 -36.77 -1.31 22.10
CA TYR A 256 -36.24 -0.45 21.05
C TYR A 256 -34.83 0.03 21.35
N GLU A 257 -34.05 0.23 20.30
CA GLU A 257 -32.78 0.93 20.35
C GLU A 257 -33.00 2.38 19.90
N ARG A 258 -32.75 3.34 20.78
CA ARG A 258 -32.81 4.76 20.40
C ARG A 258 -31.45 5.26 19.93
N ILE A 259 -31.39 5.71 18.69
CA ILE A 259 -30.22 6.35 18.11
C ILE A 259 -30.51 7.84 17.95
N VAL A 260 -29.83 8.65 18.77
CA VAL A 260 -29.81 10.11 18.69
C VAL A 260 -28.36 10.55 18.52
N SER A 261 -27.96 10.79 17.28
CA SER A 261 -26.55 11.08 16.91
C SER A 261 -26.49 12.10 15.76
N GLY A 262 -25.30 12.64 15.49
CA GLY A 262 -25.07 13.57 14.38
C GLY A 262 -25.63 14.98 14.60
N TRP A 263 -26.00 15.37 15.82
CA TRP A 263 -26.52 16.72 16.10
C TRP A 263 -25.48 17.84 15.88
N TRP A 264 -24.20 17.47 15.81
CA TRP A 264 -23.07 18.36 15.54
C TRP A 264 -22.65 18.38 14.06
N ASP A 265 -23.26 17.56 13.20
CA ASP A 265 -22.94 17.49 11.77
C ASP A 265 -24.16 17.74 10.88
N THR A 266 -24.00 17.57 9.57
CA THR A 266 -25.05 17.86 8.58
C THR A 266 -26.11 16.76 8.45
N PHE A 267 -25.98 15.64 9.17
CA PHE A 267 -26.85 14.47 9.07
C PHE A 267 -27.33 13.98 10.46
N PRO A 268 -28.05 14.82 11.22
CA PRO A 268 -28.60 14.42 12.51
C PRO A 268 -29.68 13.34 12.34
N VAL A 269 -29.65 12.33 13.20
CA VAL A 269 -30.71 11.31 13.27
C VAL A 269 -31.29 11.22 14.68
N ARG A 270 -32.60 11.00 14.74
CA ARG A 270 -33.36 10.75 15.97
C ARG A 270 -34.37 9.66 15.69
N ARG A 271 -34.01 8.40 15.96
CA ARG A 271 -34.74 7.22 15.51
C ARG A 271 -34.88 6.21 16.65
N ASP A 272 -36.06 5.62 16.77
CA ASP A 272 -36.29 4.45 17.60
C ASP A 272 -36.35 3.22 16.69
N TYR A 273 -35.37 2.33 16.81
CA TYR A 273 -35.26 1.10 16.04
C TYR A 273 -35.91 -0.06 16.78
N TYR A 274 -36.63 -0.90 16.04
CA TYR A 274 -37.34 -2.06 16.54
C TYR A 274 -37.04 -3.27 15.67
N HIS A 275 -37.01 -4.45 16.28
CA HIS A 275 -37.17 -5.69 15.55
C HIS A 275 -38.63 -5.88 15.18
N ALA A 276 -38.91 -6.28 13.95
CA ALA A 276 -40.26 -6.59 13.51
C ALA A 276 -40.25 -7.83 12.63
N ARG A 277 -41.32 -8.63 12.68
CA ARG A 277 -41.48 -9.82 11.85
C ARG A 277 -42.82 -9.77 11.13
N ASN A 278 -42.85 -10.15 9.85
CA ASN A 278 -44.11 -10.30 9.13
C ASN A 278 -44.63 -11.75 9.15
N ASN A 279 -45.84 -11.96 8.64
CA ASN A 279 -46.48 -13.27 8.54
C ASN A 279 -45.72 -14.28 7.64
N HIS A 280 -44.73 -13.82 6.88
CA HIS A 280 -43.86 -14.65 6.05
C HIS A 280 -42.52 -14.99 6.75
N HIS A 281 -42.41 -14.74 8.06
CA HIS A 281 -41.21 -14.95 8.88
C HIS A 281 -39.98 -14.15 8.41
N ILE A 282 -40.18 -13.01 7.75
CA ILE A 282 -39.09 -12.09 7.41
C ILE A 282 -38.80 -11.21 8.62
N ASP A 283 -37.58 -11.30 9.14
CA ASP A 283 -37.08 -10.47 10.24
C ASP A 283 -36.53 -9.15 9.72
N LEU A 284 -37.14 -8.06 10.17
CA LEU A 284 -36.86 -6.71 9.73
C LEU A 284 -36.32 -5.87 10.88
N TRP A 285 -35.43 -4.96 10.51
CA TRP A 285 -35.01 -3.87 11.36
C TRP A 285 -35.67 -2.59 10.86
N ILE A 286 -36.67 -2.14 11.62
CA ILE A 286 -37.47 -0.97 11.27
C ILE A 286 -37.19 0.16 12.26
N PHE A 287 -37.45 1.40 11.88
CA PHE A 287 -37.42 2.51 12.83
C PHE A 287 -38.58 3.47 12.67
N ARG A 288 -38.89 4.14 13.76
CA ARG A 288 -39.75 5.32 13.79
C ARG A 288 -38.89 6.56 13.90
N GLU A 289 -39.02 7.47 12.94
CA GLU A 289 -38.33 8.76 13.00
C GLU A 289 -39.03 9.67 14.00
N LEU A 290 -38.31 10.20 14.99
CA LEU A 290 -38.90 10.95 16.09
C LEU A 290 -39.41 12.34 15.67
N ASN A 291 -38.85 12.89 14.60
CA ASN A 291 -39.22 14.22 14.11
C ASN A 291 -40.55 14.21 13.35
N THR A 292 -40.77 13.19 12.53
CA THR A 292 -41.94 13.08 11.64
C THR A 292 -42.98 12.06 12.13
N GLY A 293 -42.53 11.09 12.93
CA GLY A 293 -43.34 9.95 13.37
C GLY A 293 -43.49 8.84 12.34
N HIS A 294 -42.89 8.98 11.15
CA HIS A 294 -42.97 8.00 10.08
C HIS A 294 -42.16 6.73 10.37
N TRP A 295 -42.62 5.62 9.82
CA TRP A 295 -41.98 4.32 9.92
C TRP A 295 -41.18 4.00 8.66
N PHE A 296 -40.02 3.38 8.86
CA PHE A 296 -39.15 2.95 7.78
C PHE A 296 -38.59 1.56 8.05
N ALA A 297 -38.44 0.74 7.01
CA ALA A 297 -37.61 -0.45 7.04
C ALA A 297 -36.18 -0.09 6.63
N HIS A 298 -35.21 -0.44 7.47
CA HIS A 298 -33.81 -0.13 7.24
C HIS A 298 -32.98 -1.34 6.86
N GLY A 299 -33.31 -2.53 7.38
CA GLY A 299 -32.57 -3.75 7.06
C GLY A 299 -33.36 -5.03 7.28
N ILE A 300 -32.75 -6.13 6.85
CA ILE A 300 -33.26 -7.49 6.98
C ILE A 300 -32.18 -8.33 7.68
N PHE A 301 -32.58 -9.12 8.67
CA PHE A 301 -31.68 -10.02 9.40
C PHE A 301 -31.35 -11.28 8.58
#